data_AF-A0A820VY45-F1
#
_entry.id   AF-A0A820VY45-F1
#
_cell.length_a   1.000
_cell.length_b   1.000
_cell.length_c   1.000
_cell.angle_alpha   90.00
_cell.angle_beta   90.00
_cell.angle_gamma   90.00
#
_symmetry.space_group_name_H-M   'P 1'
#
loop_
_entity.id
_entity.type
_entity.pdbx_description
1 polymer ?
#
loop_
_entity_poly.entity_id
_entity_poly.type
_entity_poly.pdbx_seq_one_letter_code
_entity_poly.pdbx_strand_id
1 'polypeptide(L)'
;MDNLQSSSIKFFVLADSHAKFIPATYTTSSFSLITKSIPGLKWFDRYDDKLSVRAMLSLPEIKCTLSEASAILFFVGTNSVRVFPAREIIPQIQQVVLFIQQTYPHLSQHGKISISLSFPCSKTTARFPTEQSLLSNINIYNEQLQSLSAVMNFNILNFHITNNHLAQDNMHIHFRFRDLIINSIINYFDQVNQTISATIITPTSTSATDPTSSLSLPSDQTIINKKSKSRAVLDRKNKKRFEQLKLKRQQHTIKRKIHHQWTAALIKEYLDSIHVKYSRIPPVYNKILRIMFNNQHDQDIAAEQIGIDIFNENHYQEFVNKNR
;
A
#
# COMPACT_ATOMS: atom_id res chain seq x y z
N MET A 1 -31.65 4.58 -32.48
CA MET A 1 -30.83 5.66 -31.93
C MET A 1 -29.98 5.05 -30.84
N ASP A 2 -28.86 4.46 -31.24
CA ASP A 2 -27.92 3.86 -30.30
C ASP A 2 -27.22 5.01 -29.59
N ASN A 3 -27.55 5.19 -28.30
CA ASN A 3 -26.79 6.05 -27.41
C ASN A 3 -25.35 5.51 -27.43
N LEU A 4 -24.46 6.19 -28.17
CA LEU A 4 -23.03 6.15 -27.95
C LEU A 4 -22.81 6.63 -26.51
N GLN A 5 -22.93 5.71 -25.54
CA GLN A 5 -22.40 5.90 -24.21
C GLN A 5 -20.90 6.07 -24.41
N SER A 6 -20.47 7.33 -24.47
CA SER A 6 -19.08 7.72 -24.35
C SER A 6 -18.51 6.94 -23.16
N SER A 7 -17.63 5.99 -23.44
CA SER A 7 -17.03 5.16 -22.40
C SER A 7 -16.28 6.11 -21.47
N SER A 8 -16.72 6.22 -20.22
CA SER A 8 -16.08 7.10 -19.24
C SER A 8 -14.58 6.82 -19.19
N ILE A 9 -13.75 7.87 -19.18
CA ILE A 9 -12.29 7.74 -19.07
C ILE A 9 -11.95 6.94 -17.81
N LYS A 10 -11.06 5.95 -17.92
CA LYS A 10 -10.66 5.09 -16.79
C LYS A 10 -9.30 5.51 -16.25
N PHE A 11 -9.18 5.64 -14.94
CA PHE A 11 -7.93 5.89 -14.25
C PHE A 11 -7.63 4.77 -13.26
N PHE A 12 -6.34 4.55 -13.00
CA PHE A 12 -5.90 3.50 -12.10
C PHE A 12 -4.99 4.04 -11.00
N VAL A 13 -5.22 3.63 -9.76
CA VAL A 13 -4.37 3.91 -8.60
C VAL A 13 -3.87 2.60 -8.05
N LEU A 14 -2.54 2.40 -8.09
CA LEU A 14 -1.89 1.32 -7.35
C LEU A 14 -1.22 1.91 -6.12
N ALA A 15 -1.61 1.44 -4.95
CA ALA A 15 -1.26 2.10 -3.70
C ALA A 15 -0.93 1.12 -2.58
N ASP A 16 -0.26 1.62 -1.55
CA ASP A 16 -0.10 0.88 -0.31
C ASP A 16 -1.30 1.08 0.67
N SER A 17 -1.08 0.83 1.97
CA SER A 17 -2.09 1.02 3.01
C SER A 17 -2.62 2.45 3.14
N HIS A 18 -1.92 3.46 2.62
CA HIS A 18 -2.37 4.85 2.66
C HIS A 18 -3.60 5.12 1.81
N ALA A 19 -3.94 4.26 0.84
CA ALA A 19 -5.15 4.40 0.04
C ALA A 19 -6.28 3.45 0.45
N LYS A 20 -6.12 2.67 1.54
CA LYS A 20 -7.09 1.63 1.94
C LYS A 20 -8.52 2.12 2.22
N PHE A 21 -8.69 3.43 2.38
CA PHE A 21 -9.97 4.10 2.64
C PHE A 21 -10.60 4.70 1.38
N ILE A 22 -9.87 4.71 0.26
CA ILE A 22 -10.40 5.09 -1.04
C ILE A 22 -11.24 3.91 -1.53
N PRO A 23 -12.48 4.14 -2.02
CA PRO A 23 -13.26 3.08 -2.64
C PRO A 23 -12.48 2.36 -3.75
N ALA A 24 -12.64 1.04 -3.84
CA ALA A 24 -11.99 0.25 -4.89
C ALA A 24 -12.40 0.70 -6.30
N THR A 25 -13.61 1.24 -6.43
CA THR A 25 -14.10 1.93 -7.63
C THR A 25 -14.79 3.20 -7.21
N TYR A 26 -14.46 4.31 -7.85
CA TYR A 26 -15.10 5.61 -7.70
C TYR A 26 -15.46 6.14 -9.08
N THR A 27 -16.72 6.50 -9.31
CA THR A 27 -17.20 6.88 -10.64
C THR A 27 -17.87 8.25 -10.57
N THR A 28 -17.52 9.11 -11.51
CA THR A 28 -18.18 10.40 -11.77
C THR A 28 -18.89 10.34 -13.12
N SER A 29 -19.56 11.42 -13.51
CA SER A 29 -20.09 11.56 -14.88
C SER A 29 -19.00 11.58 -15.95
N SER A 30 -17.76 11.88 -15.58
CA SER A 30 -16.67 12.17 -16.52
C SER A 30 -15.60 11.07 -16.56
N PHE A 31 -15.35 10.39 -15.44
CA PHE A 31 -14.34 9.34 -15.37
C PHE A 31 -14.68 8.28 -14.31
N SER A 32 -14.02 7.14 -14.41
CA SER A 32 -14.01 6.08 -13.40
C SER A 32 -12.59 5.86 -12.89
N LEU A 33 -12.43 5.77 -11.58
CA LEU A 33 -11.18 5.52 -10.88
C LEU A 33 -11.20 4.13 -10.26
N ILE A 34 -10.25 3.29 -10.63
CA ILE A 34 -10.04 1.97 -10.03
C ILE A 34 -8.87 2.09 -9.07
N THR A 35 -9.06 1.68 -7.81
CA THR A 35 -8.02 1.72 -6.79
C THR A 35 -7.71 0.32 -6.29
N LYS A 36 -6.42 -0.06 -6.35
CA LYS A 36 -5.89 -1.28 -5.74
C LYS A 36 -4.94 -0.90 -4.61
N SER A 37 -5.37 -1.10 -3.37
CA SER A 37 -4.55 -0.82 -2.18
C SER A 37 -4.04 -2.10 -1.52
N ILE A 38 -2.73 -2.22 -1.37
CA ILE A 38 -2.07 -3.41 -0.80
C ILE A 38 -1.24 -2.97 0.41
N PRO A 39 -1.67 -3.30 1.65
CA PRO A 39 -0.92 -2.92 2.84
C PRO A 39 0.52 -3.45 2.83
N GLY A 40 1.49 -2.54 3.01
CA GLY A 40 2.91 -2.90 3.01
C GLY A 40 3.56 -3.02 1.63
N LEU A 41 2.84 -2.66 0.56
CA LEU A 41 3.36 -2.60 -0.80
C LEU A 41 4.60 -1.70 -0.89
N LYS A 42 5.61 -2.18 -1.58
CA LYS A 42 6.89 -1.53 -1.84
C LYS A 42 7.13 -1.54 -3.34
N TRP A 43 7.98 -0.64 -3.82
CA TRP A 43 8.51 -0.70 -5.19
C TRP A 43 9.07 -2.08 -5.53
N PHE A 44 9.74 -2.68 -4.55
CA PHE A 44 10.31 -4.01 -4.64
C PHE A 44 10.37 -4.66 -3.27
N ASP A 45 10.13 -5.97 -3.24
CA ASP A 45 10.32 -6.81 -2.07
C ASP A 45 10.94 -8.14 -2.53
N ARG A 46 12.10 -8.48 -1.99
CA ARG A 46 12.84 -9.71 -2.35
C ARG A 46 12.26 -10.96 -1.71
N TYR A 47 11.37 -10.80 -0.74
CA TYR A 47 10.90 -11.88 0.11
C TYR A 47 9.44 -12.22 -0.16
N ASP A 48 8.65 -11.23 -0.56
CA ASP A 48 7.23 -11.39 -0.84
C ASP A 48 6.84 -10.61 -2.11
N ASP A 49 6.76 -11.33 -3.23
CA ASP A 49 6.31 -10.78 -4.50
C ASP A 49 4.93 -10.13 -4.39
N LYS A 50 4.09 -10.55 -3.45
CA LYS A 50 2.76 -9.95 -3.23
C LYS A 50 2.84 -8.51 -2.73
N LEU A 51 3.99 -8.10 -2.21
CA LEU A 51 4.26 -6.75 -1.71
C LEU A 51 5.19 -5.96 -2.62
N SER A 52 5.43 -6.43 -3.85
CA SER A 52 6.32 -5.81 -4.82
C SER A 52 5.52 -5.23 -5.99
N VAL A 53 5.58 -3.91 -6.22
CA VAL A 53 4.94 -3.25 -7.38
C VAL A 53 5.35 -3.94 -8.68
N ARG A 54 6.64 -4.25 -8.84
CA ARG A 54 7.14 -4.95 -10.04
C ARG A 54 6.41 -6.28 -10.30
N ALA A 55 6.18 -7.07 -9.26
CA ALA A 55 5.48 -8.34 -9.40
C ALA A 55 3.96 -8.13 -9.60
N MET A 56 3.37 -7.13 -8.93
CA MET A 56 1.95 -6.77 -9.12
C MET A 56 1.64 -6.40 -10.57
N LEU A 57 2.53 -5.66 -11.25
CA LEU A 57 2.35 -5.30 -12.66
C LEU A 57 2.33 -6.51 -13.61
N SER A 58 2.77 -7.68 -13.14
CA SER A 58 2.72 -8.92 -13.91
C SER A 58 1.40 -9.68 -13.76
N LEU A 59 0.55 -9.32 -12.79
CA LEU A 59 -0.72 -10.00 -12.51
C LEU A 59 -1.75 -9.74 -13.63
N PRO A 60 -2.50 -10.75 -14.09
CA PRO A 60 -3.47 -10.60 -15.18
C PRO A 60 -4.49 -9.50 -14.95
N GLU A 61 -5.02 -9.37 -13.73
CA GLU A 61 -6.01 -8.35 -13.40
C GLU A 61 -5.44 -6.92 -13.46
N ILE A 62 -4.17 -6.74 -13.10
CA ILE A 62 -3.48 -5.45 -13.15
C ILE A 62 -3.14 -5.12 -14.61
N LYS A 63 -2.71 -6.11 -15.39
CA LYS A 63 -2.45 -5.94 -16.82
C LYS A 63 -3.69 -5.50 -17.58
N CYS A 64 -4.83 -6.13 -17.32
CA CYS A 64 -6.12 -5.78 -17.90
C CYS A 64 -6.54 -4.34 -17.52
N THR A 65 -6.39 -3.99 -16.23
CA THR A 65 -6.70 -2.63 -15.76
C THR A 65 -5.81 -1.58 -16.45
N LEU A 66 -4.50 -1.86 -16.60
CA LEU A 66 -3.56 -0.96 -17.28
C LEU A 66 -3.83 -0.80 -18.78
N SER A 67 -4.27 -1.86 -19.46
CA SER A 67 -4.63 -1.76 -20.89
C SER A 67 -5.83 -0.85 -21.15
N GLU A 68 -6.72 -0.70 -20.18
CA GLU A 68 -7.90 0.18 -20.29
C GLU A 68 -7.69 1.56 -19.67
N ALA A 69 -6.70 1.71 -18.78
CA ALA A 69 -6.47 2.95 -18.07
C ALA A 69 -5.89 4.02 -18.99
N SER A 70 -6.43 5.23 -18.91
CA SER A 70 -5.94 6.42 -19.58
C SER A 70 -4.79 7.11 -18.84
N ALA A 71 -4.65 6.85 -17.53
CA ALA A 71 -3.51 7.26 -16.70
C ALA A 71 -3.42 6.38 -15.44
N ILE A 72 -2.22 6.32 -14.84
CA ILE A 72 -1.93 5.59 -13.60
C ILE A 72 -1.25 6.49 -12.57
N LEU A 73 -1.69 6.38 -11.31
CA LEU A 73 -1.01 6.93 -10.13
C LEU A 73 -0.44 5.80 -9.26
N PHE A 74 0.87 5.84 -9.01
CA PHE A 74 1.53 5.05 -7.98
C PHE A 74 1.55 5.83 -6.68
N PHE A 75 0.74 5.37 -5.72
CA PHE A 75 0.73 5.91 -4.37
C PHE A 75 1.48 4.96 -3.41
N VAL A 76 2.80 4.89 -3.62
CA VAL A 76 3.72 3.93 -2.99
C VAL A 76 5.04 4.64 -2.69
N GLY A 77 5.69 4.30 -1.58
CA GLY A 77 7.05 4.78 -1.30
C GLY A 77 7.46 4.65 0.15
N THR A 78 6.56 5.01 1.08
CA THR A 78 6.84 5.04 2.52
C THR A 78 7.33 3.70 3.06
N ASN A 79 6.74 2.59 2.61
CA ASN A 79 7.20 1.26 2.99
C ASN A 79 8.57 0.88 2.41
N SER A 80 8.94 1.39 1.22
CA SER A 80 10.25 1.16 0.60
C SER A 80 11.35 1.94 1.30
N VAL A 81 11.19 3.26 1.44
CA VAL A 81 12.21 4.16 2.00
C VAL A 81 12.51 3.86 3.47
N ARG A 82 11.55 3.25 4.19
CA ARG A 82 11.74 2.82 5.59
C ARG A 82 12.70 1.64 5.74
N VAL A 83 12.92 0.85 4.68
CA VAL A 83 13.75 -0.37 4.74
C VAL A 83 14.85 -0.43 3.68
N PHE A 84 14.82 0.41 2.65
CA PHE A 84 15.83 0.47 1.59
C PHE A 84 16.38 1.89 1.43
N PRO A 85 17.69 2.04 1.19
CA PRO A 85 18.26 3.32 0.78
C PRO A 85 17.63 3.83 -0.51
N ALA A 86 17.44 5.15 -0.63
CA ALA A 86 16.93 5.81 -1.84
C ALA A 86 17.67 5.36 -3.11
N ARG A 87 19.01 5.31 -3.05
CA ARG A 87 19.89 4.83 -4.13
C ARG A 87 19.60 3.41 -4.62
N GLU A 88 18.98 2.56 -3.79
CA GLU A 88 18.56 1.21 -4.19
C GLU A 88 17.16 1.21 -4.81
N ILE A 89 16.29 2.14 -4.40
CA ILE A 89 14.88 2.23 -4.83
C ILE A 89 14.76 2.92 -6.20
N ILE A 90 15.47 4.03 -6.41
CA ILE A 90 15.31 4.86 -7.62
C ILE A 90 15.56 4.09 -8.92
N PRO A 91 16.63 3.27 -9.06
CA PRO A 91 16.81 2.43 -10.25
C PRO A 91 15.66 1.43 -10.49
N GLN A 92 14.97 1.00 -9.42
CA GLN A 92 13.84 0.07 -9.54
C GLN A 92 12.60 0.80 -10.04
N ILE A 93 12.37 2.04 -9.60
CA ILE A 93 11.30 2.89 -10.12
C ILE A 93 11.53 3.15 -11.61
N GLN A 94 12.77 3.46 -12.00
CA GLN A 94 13.13 3.60 -13.41
C GLN A 94 12.76 2.36 -14.22
N GLN A 95 13.08 1.16 -13.73
CA GLN A 95 12.70 -0.09 -14.40
C GLN A 95 11.18 -0.27 -14.49
N VAL A 96 10.43 0.10 -13.46
CA VAL A 96 8.96 0.03 -13.46
C VAL A 96 8.37 0.99 -14.50
N VAL A 97 8.84 2.24 -14.54
CA VAL A 97 8.36 3.23 -15.51
C VAL A 97 8.69 2.78 -16.94
N LEU A 98 9.92 2.34 -17.21
CA LEU A 98 10.31 1.81 -18.53
C LEU A 98 9.42 0.64 -18.94
N PHE A 99 9.19 -0.30 -18.03
CA PHE A 99 8.32 -1.46 -18.31
C PHE A 99 6.91 -1.02 -18.72
N ILE A 100 6.32 -0.05 -18.02
CA ILE A 100 4.98 0.46 -18.34
C ILE A 100 4.98 1.16 -19.69
N GLN A 101 5.94 2.06 -19.93
CA GLN A 101 6.03 2.80 -21.20
C GLN A 101 6.22 1.88 -22.41
N GLN A 102 6.97 0.79 -22.25
CA GLN A 102 7.20 -0.21 -23.29
C GLN A 102 6.00 -1.15 -23.51
N THR A 103 5.31 -1.53 -22.43
CA THR A 103 4.20 -2.49 -22.49
C THR A 103 2.87 -1.83 -22.84
N TYR A 104 2.68 -0.57 -22.44
CA TYR A 104 1.45 0.20 -22.60
C TYR A 104 1.75 1.54 -23.28
N PRO A 105 1.88 1.57 -24.62
CA PRO A 105 2.30 2.77 -25.36
C PRO A 105 1.40 3.98 -25.11
N HIS A 106 0.11 3.80 -24.85
CA HIS A 106 -0.82 4.89 -24.52
C HIS A 106 -0.49 5.58 -23.18
N LEU A 107 0.21 4.90 -22.28
CA LEU A 107 0.70 5.44 -21.00
C LEU A 107 2.09 6.08 -21.11
N SER A 108 2.74 6.01 -22.28
CA SER A 108 4.07 6.62 -22.49
C SER A 108 4.02 8.15 -22.66
N GLN A 109 2.84 8.71 -22.92
CA GLN A 109 2.64 10.14 -23.11
C GLN A 109 2.87 10.92 -21.81
N HIS A 110 3.25 12.20 -21.96
CA HIS A 110 3.47 13.10 -20.83
C HIS A 110 2.26 13.09 -19.88
N GLY A 111 2.53 12.87 -18.61
CA GLY A 111 1.54 12.98 -17.54
C GLY A 111 0.52 11.85 -17.43
N LYS A 112 0.73 10.74 -18.14
CA LYS A 112 -0.08 9.52 -17.99
C LYS A 112 0.39 8.61 -16.87
N ILE A 113 1.66 8.71 -16.48
CA ILE A 113 2.23 8.03 -15.32
C ILE A 113 2.50 9.08 -14.25
N SER A 114 2.06 8.80 -13.03
CA SER A 114 2.22 9.69 -11.89
C SER A 114 2.71 8.91 -10.69
N ILE A 115 3.63 9.50 -9.92
CA ILE A 115 4.18 8.88 -8.72
C ILE A 115 4.10 9.88 -7.57
N SER A 116 3.55 9.45 -6.44
CA SER A 116 3.52 10.27 -5.24
C SER A 116 4.91 10.34 -4.58
N LEU A 117 5.26 11.51 -4.04
CA LEU A 117 6.38 11.61 -3.10
C LEU A 117 6.10 10.77 -1.85
N SER A 118 7.16 10.24 -1.23
CA SER A 118 7.03 9.57 0.06
C SER A 118 6.73 10.60 1.15
N PHE A 119 5.79 10.27 2.01
CA PHE A 119 5.47 11.07 3.18
C PHE A 119 6.59 11.08 4.21
N PRO A 120 6.60 12.10 5.09
CA PRO A 120 7.31 12.03 6.35
C PRO A 120 6.93 10.74 7.11
N CYS A 121 7.93 10.11 7.72
CA CYS A 121 7.77 8.91 8.52
C CYS A 121 8.87 8.90 9.57
N SER A 122 8.49 8.79 10.85
CA SER A 122 9.44 8.71 11.97
C SER A 122 9.56 7.30 12.55
N LYS A 123 8.83 6.33 11.99
CA LYS A 123 8.95 4.92 12.38
C LYS A 123 10.26 4.31 11.89
N THR A 124 11.27 4.33 12.74
CA THR A 124 12.62 3.82 12.45
C THR A 124 12.67 2.31 12.23
N THR A 125 13.78 1.84 11.66
CA THR A 125 14.06 0.40 11.50
C THR A 125 15.52 0.11 11.83
N ALA A 126 15.90 -1.16 11.93
CA ALA A 126 17.30 -1.53 12.16
C ALA A 126 18.28 -0.98 11.10
N ARG A 127 17.80 -0.63 9.89
CA ARG A 127 18.63 -0.02 8.85
C ARG A 127 18.74 1.50 9.00
N PHE A 128 17.68 2.14 9.48
CA PHE A 128 17.62 3.58 9.77
C PHE A 128 17.26 3.76 11.25
N PRO A 129 18.24 3.59 12.16
CA PRO A 129 17.97 3.47 13.58
C PRO A 129 17.52 4.77 14.24
N THR A 130 17.81 5.92 13.61
CA THR A 130 17.41 7.25 14.11
C THR A 130 16.42 7.91 13.15
N GLU A 131 15.53 8.75 13.68
CA GLU A 131 14.59 9.53 12.86
C GLU A 131 15.34 10.38 11.82
N GLN A 132 16.44 11.02 12.22
CA GLN A 132 17.27 11.82 11.31
C GLN A 132 17.81 10.98 10.13
N SER A 133 18.27 9.75 10.38
CA SER A 133 18.77 8.87 9.31
C SER A 133 17.66 8.45 8.34
N LEU A 134 16.44 8.24 8.85
CA LEU A 134 15.27 7.90 8.04
C LEU A 134 14.80 9.11 7.23
N LEU A 135 14.68 10.28 7.86
CA LEU A 135 14.29 11.53 7.21
C LEU A 135 15.27 11.91 6.10
N SER A 136 16.58 11.79 6.36
CA SER A 136 17.60 12.01 5.33
C SER A 136 17.40 11.07 4.14
N ASN A 137 17.11 9.79 4.38
CA ASN A 137 16.82 8.85 3.29
C ASN A 137 15.53 9.18 2.52
N ILE A 138 14.48 9.65 3.20
CA ILE A 138 13.23 10.10 2.58
C ILE A 138 13.47 11.32 1.69
N ASN A 139 14.24 12.30 2.16
CA ASN A 139 14.57 13.50 1.40
C ASN A 139 15.38 13.16 0.15
N ILE A 140 16.43 12.34 0.28
CA ILE A 140 17.22 11.86 -0.87
C ILE A 140 16.33 11.11 -1.85
N TYR A 141 15.39 10.28 -1.37
CA TYR A 141 14.44 9.59 -2.23
C TYR A 141 13.55 10.56 -3.01
N ASN A 142 12.93 11.53 -2.33
CA ASN A 142 12.03 12.48 -2.97
C ASN A 142 12.76 13.38 -3.99
N GLU A 143 13.96 13.87 -3.65
CA GLU A 143 14.81 14.65 -4.57
C GLU A 143 15.20 13.83 -5.80
N GLN A 144 15.70 12.61 -5.62
CA GLN A 144 16.10 11.75 -6.75
C GLN A 144 14.89 11.32 -7.60
N LEU A 145 13.73 11.11 -6.98
CA LEU A 145 12.50 10.79 -7.70
C LEU A 145 12.06 11.97 -8.58
N GLN A 146 12.22 13.20 -8.10
CA GLN A 146 11.91 14.42 -8.84
C GLN A 146 12.89 14.64 -10.01
N SER A 147 14.18 14.36 -9.81
CA SER A 147 15.15 14.35 -10.92
C SER A 147 14.82 13.26 -11.94
N LEU A 148 14.44 12.07 -11.49
CA LEU A 148 14.05 10.96 -12.37
C LEU A 148 12.78 11.30 -13.17
N SER A 149 11.83 12.01 -12.58
CA SER A 149 10.58 12.38 -13.24
C SER A 149 10.80 13.31 -14.43
N ALA A 150 11.75 14.25 -14.32
CA ALA A 150 12.15 15.10 -15.43
C ALA A 150 12.80 14.31 -16.58
N VAL A 151 13.64 13.33 -16.25
CA VAL A 151 14.33 12.49 -17.25
C VAL A 151 13.37 11.53 -17.95
N MET A 152 12.42 10.95 -17.20
CA MET A 152 11.53 9.90 -17.69
C MET A 152 10.13 10.38 -18.06
N ASN A 153 9.88 11.67 -17.93
CA ASN A 153 8.66 12.34 -18.33
C ASN A 153 7.37 11.83 -17.64
N PHE A 154 7.46 11.56 -16.33
CA PHE A 154 6.29 11.23 -15.51
C PHE A 154 5.99 12.34 -14.50
N ASN A 155 4.75 12.39 -14.01
CA ASN A 155 4.33 13.41 -13.04
C ASN A 155 4.69 13.04 -11.61
N ILE A 156 5.03 14.05 -10.81
CA ILE A 156 5.16 13.91 -9.36
C ILE A 156 3.95 14.51 -8.68
N LEU A 157 3.38 13.76 -7.72
CA LEU A 157 2.30 14.25 -6.88
C LEU A 157 2.77 14.44 -5.45
N ASN A 158 2.58 15.65 -4.92
CA ASN A 158 2.80 15.96 -3.51
C ASN A 158 1.45 16.18 -2.84
N PHE A 159 1.11 15.32 -1.88
CA PHE A 159 -0.12 15.47 -1.09
C PHE A 159 0.02 16.45 0.08
N HIS A 160 1.16 17.12 0.23
CA HIS A 160 1.45 18.07 1.30
C HIS A 160 1.22 17.51 2.71
N ILE A 161 1.53 16.22 2.87
CA ILE A 161 1.46 15.53 4.17
C ILE A 161 2.67 15.93 5.03
N THR A 162 2.42 16.42 6.24
CA THR A 162 3.43 16.81 7.22
C THR A 162 3.39 15.86 8.42
N ASN A 163 4.36 15.96 9.34
CA ASN A 163 4.38 15.16 10.57
C ASN A 163 3.10 15.32 11.42
N ASN A 164 2.47 16.50 11.38
CA ASN A 164 1.22 16.77 12.12
C ASN A 164 0.02 15.99 11.58
N HIS A 165 0.13 15.46 10.35
CA HIS A 165 -0.91 14.64 9.74
C HIS A 165 -0.76 13.14 10.06
N LEU A 166 0.33 12.73 10.72
CA LEU A 166 0.59 11.32 11.03
C LEU A 166 -0.18 10.85 12.26
N ALA A 167 -0.52 9.57 12.27
CA ALA A 167 -1.07 8.88 13.43
C ALA A 167 0.02 8.63 14.48
N GLN A 168 -0.40 8.13 15.65
CA GLN A 168 0.51 7.80 16.76
C GLN A 168 1.60 6.79 16.41
N ASP A 169 1.45 6.04 15.32
CA ASP A 169 2.48 5.11 14.86
C ASP A 169 3.56 5.76 13.98
N ASN A 170 3.49 7.09 13.83
CA ASN A 170 4.42 7.96 13.12
C ASN A 170 4.74 7.49 11.69
N MET A 171 3.76 6.88 11.04
CA MET A 171 3.91 6.30 9.70
C MET A 171 2.63 6.44 8.90
N HIS A 172 1.48 6.05 9.45
CA HIS A 172 0.21 6.16 8.74
C HIS A 172 -0.39 7.55 8.89
N ILE A 173 -1.18 7.97 7.91
CA ILE A 173 -1.96 9.21 8.01
C ILE A 173 -3.06 9.01 9.05
N HIS A 174 -3.19 9.98 9.96
CA HIS A 174 -4.24 9.99 10.98
C HIS A 174 -5.62 10.03 10.32
N PHE A 175 -6.61 9.37 10.92
CA PHE A 175 -7.91 9.16 10.27
C PHE A 175 -8.63 10.47 9.91
N ARG A 176 -8.42 11.53 10.68
CA ARG A 176 -8.98 12.88 10.45
C ARG A 176 -8.48 13.55 9.17
N PHE A 177 -7.36 13.11 8.60
CA PHE A 177 -6.77 13.68 7.38
C PHE A 177 -6.91 12.75 6.16
N ARG A 178 -7.76 11.72 6.25
CA ARG A 178 -7.98 10.79 5.12
C ARG A 178 -8.66 11.48 3.96
N ASP A 179 -9.66 12.31 4.25
CA ASP A 179 -10.42 13.03 3.21
C ASP A 179 -9.52 13.96 2.40
N LEU A 180 -8.46 14.51 3.00
CA LEU A 180 -7.45 15.28 2.28
C LEU A 180 -6.83 14.46 1.15
N ILE A 181 -6.40 13.23 1.43
CA ILE A 181 -5.84 12.33 0.42
C ILE A 181 -6.86 11.95 -0.65
N ILE A 182 -8.10 11.59 -0.23
CA ILE A 182 -9.17 11.23 -1.17
C ILE A 182 -9.41 12.39 -2.13
N ASN A 183 -9.65 13.59 -1.60
CA ASN A 183 -9.95 14.78 -2.38
C ASN A 183 -8.78 15.18 -3.27
N SER A 184 -7.54 15.09 -2.79
CA SER A 184 -6.36 15.35 -3.62
C SER A 184 -6.25 14.40 -4.81
N ILE A 185 -6.54 13.11 -4.63
CA ILE A 185 -6.51 12.13 -5.72
C ILE A 185 -7.64 12.39 -6.73
N ILE A 186 -8.85 12.66 -6.24
CA ILE A 186 -10.01 12.96 -7.11
C ILE A 186 -9.73 14.23 -7.92
N ASN A 187 -9.36 15.34 -7.25
CA ASN A 187 -9.05 16.61 -7.90
C ASN A 187 -7.92 16.48 -8.92
N TYR A 188 -6.90 15.68 -8.60
CA TYR A 188 -5.81 15.38 -9.52
C TYR A 188 -6.32 14.72 -10.81
N PHE A 189 -7.17 13.68 -10.70
CA PHE A 189 -7.71 13.01 -11.87
C PHE A 189 -8.75 13.83 -12.63
N ASP A 190 -9.49 14.71 -11.95
CA ASP A 190 -10.32 15.72 -12.63
C ASP A 190 -9.48 16.62 -13.55
N GLN A 191 -8.32 17.11 -13.07
CA GLN A 191 -7.40 17.93 -13.87
C GLN A 191 -6.79 17.15 -15.05
N VAL A 192 -6.40 15.90 -14.82
CA VAL A 192 -5.92 15.00 -15.89
C VAL A 192 -7.02 14.79 -16.93
N ASN A 193 -8.26 14.57 -16.49
CA ASN A 193 -9.42 14.38 -17.36
C ASN A 193 -9.70 15.61 -18.24
N GLN A 194 -9.62 16.81 -17.66
CA GLN A 194 -9.79 18.07 -18.41
C GLN A 194 -8.71 18.22 -19.49
N THR A 195 -7.45 17.92 -19.17
CA THR A 195 -6.34 17.97 -20.13
C THR A 195 -6.54 16.98 -21.30
N ILE A 196 -7.00 15.76 -21.00
CA ILE A 196 -7.29 14.75 -22.03
C ILE A 196 -8.44 15.22 -22.92
N SER A 197 -9.51 15.74 -22.34
CA SER A 197 -10.71 16.20 -23.07
C SER A 197 -10.39 17.38 -24.00
N ALA A 198 -9.55 18.33 -23.54
CA ALA A 198 -9.13 19.47 -24.35
C ALA A 198 -8.32 19.05 -25.59
N THR A 199 -7.52 17.99 -25.48
CA THR A 199 -6.70 17.48 -26.59
C THR A 199 -7.56 16.84 -27.69
N ILE A 200 -8.70 16.24 -27.34
CA ILE A 200 -9.60 15.57 -28.29
C ILE A 200 -10.40 16.58 -29.14
N ILE A 201 -10.67 17.78 -28.61
CA ILE A 201 -11.57 18.76 -29.25
C ILE A 201 -10.82 19.70 -30.23
N THR A 202 -9.49 19.64 -30.30
CA THR A 202 -8.74 20.52 -31.23
C THR A 202 -8.43 19.76 -32.53
N PRO A 203 -9.17 19.98 -33.64
CA PRO A 203 -8.82 19.38 -34.92
C PRO A 203 -7.53 20.02 -35.45
N THR A 204 -6.49 19.22 -35.62
CA THR A 204 -5.20 19.66 -36.15
C THR A 204 -5.30 19.81 -37.66
N SER A 205 -5.57 21.03 -38.12
CA SER A 205 -5.27 21.46 -39.49
C SER A 205 -4.05 22.37 -39.44
N THR A 206 -2.83 21.84 -39.64
CA THR A 206 -1.75 22.51 -40.38
C THR A 206 -0.47 21.65 -40.48
N SER A 207 -0.16 21.30 -41.74
CA SER A 207 1.14 21.37 -42.43
C SER A 207 2.46 21.19 -41.66
N ALA A 208 3.21 20.23 -42.18
CA ALA A 208 4.63 19.96 -41.97
C ALA A 208 5.57 21.16 -42.19
N THR A 209 6.68 21.17 -41.43
CA THR A 209 8.05 21.37 -41.94
C THR A 209 9.06 20.94 -40.89
N ASP A 210 9.96 20.04 -41.28
CA ASP A 210 11.25 19.70 -40.65
C ASP A 210 12.18 20.94 -40.57
N PRO A 211 13.13 20.99 -39.61
CA PRO A 211 14.47 20.51 -39.93
C PRO A 211 15.24 19.81 -38.81
N THR A 212 16.04 18.85 -39.28
CA THR A 212 17.13 18.09 -38.70
C THR A 212 18.23 18.94 -38.04
N SER A 213 18.69 18.57 -36.85
CA SER A 213 20.12 18.72 -36.48
C SER A 213 20.52 17.78 -35.34
N SER A 214 21.62 17.08 -35.57
CA SER A 214 22.28 16.07 -34.74
C SER A 214 23.35 16.68 -33.86
N LEU A 215 23.50 16.26 -32.59
CA LEU A 215 24.79 16.32 -31.88
C LEU A 215 24.88 15.36 -30.69
N SER A 216 26.10 14.89 -30.47
CA SER A 216 26.53 13.61 -29.90
C SER A 216 26.86 13.58 -28.40
N LEU A 217 26.91 12.37 -27.84
CA LEU A 217 27.35 11.99 -26.48
C LEU A 217 28.79 12.41 -26.12
N PRO A 218 29.12 12.38 -24.82
CA PRO A 218 30.19 11.49 -24.40
C PRO A 218 29.89 10.63 -23.16
N SER A 219 30.46 9.43 -23.22
CA SER A 219 30.59 8.37 -22.23
C SER A 219 31.61 8.69 -21.14
N ASP A 220 31.39 8.21 -19.90
CA ASP A 220 32.49 7.72 -19.07
C ASP A 220 32.01 6.71 -18.00
N GLN A 221 32.60 5.52 -18.06
CA GLN A 221 32.43 4.42 -17.12
C GLN A 221 33.64 4.36 -16.19
N THR A 222 33.41 4.33 -14.88
CA THR A 222 34.41 3.84 -13.91
C THR A 222 33.78 2.81 -12.99
N ILE A 223 34.19 1.55 -13.17
CA ILE A 223 33.81 0.38 -12.38
C ILE A 223 34.67 0.36 -11.11
N ILE A 224 34.06 0.55 -9.93
CA ILE A 224 34.73 0.34 -8.64
C ILE A 224 34.24 -0.96 -8.01
N ASN A 225 35.10 -1.98 -8.07
CA ASN A 225 35.01 -3.24 -7.35
C ASN A 225 34.91 -3.00 -5.83
N LYS A 226 33.85 -3.49 -5.17
CA LYS A 226 33.82 -3.62 -3.69
C LYS A 226 33.44 -5.03 -3.25
N LYS A 227 34.31 -5.54 -2.37
CA LYS A 227 34.37 -6.89 -1.81
C LYS A 227 33.03 -7.37 -1.24
N SER A 228 32.50 -8.42 -1.86
CA SER A 228 31.28 -9.14 -1.45
C SER A 228 31.56 -9.98 -0.19
N LYS A 229 30.82 -9.73 0.90
CA LYS A 229 30.75 -10.67 2.02
C LYS A 229 29.87 -11.86 1.59
N SER A 230 30.36 -13.08 1.82
CA SER A 230 29.76 -14.33 1.33
C SER A 230 28.24 -14.42 1.60
N ARG A 231 27.49 -14.60 0.52
CA ARG A 231 26.02 -14.71 0.41
C ARG A 231 25.44 -15.75 1.40
N ALA A 232 26.19 -16.82 1.67
CA ALA A 232 25.83 -17.88 2.59
C ALA A 232 25.62 -17.41 4.05
N VAL A 233 26.40 -16.42 4.51
CA VAL A 233 26.28 -15.89 5.88
C VAL A 233 25.03 -15.01 6.02
N LEU A 234 24.67 -14.29 4.95
CA LEU A 234 23.47 -13.47 4.91
C LEU A 234 22.20 -14.34 4.89
N ASP A 235 22.22 -15.42 4.11
CA ASP A 235 21.10 -16.34 3.97
C ASP A 235 20.83 -17.11 5.27
N ARG A 236 21.87 -17.52 6.00
CA ARG A 236 21.71 -18.18 7.32
C ARG A 236 21.08 -17.25 8.36
N LYS A 237 21.45 -15.96 8.38
CA LYS A 237 20.86 -14.96 9.29
C LYS A 237 19.41 -14.64 8.93
N ASN A 238 19.11 -14.53 7.64
CA ASN A 238 17.76 -14.24 7.15
C ASN A 238 16.79 -15.41 7.39
N LYS A 239 17.24 -16.65 7.19
CA LYS A 239 16.44 -17.85 7.50
C LYS A 239 16.06 -17.90 8.99
N LYS A 240 17.02 -17.62 9.89
CA LYS A 240 16.76 -17.57 11.34
C LYS A 240 15.76 -16.48 11.73
N ARG A 241 15.84 -15.30 11.08
CA ARG A 241 14.91 -14.18 11.32
C ARG A 241 13.51 -14.45 10.77
N PHE A 242 13.41 -15.10 9.61
CA PHE A 242 12.12 -15.48 9.01
C PHE A 242 11.39 -16.50 9.88
N GLU A 243 12.08 -17.53 10.37
CA GLU A 243 11.49 -18.51 11.29
C GLU A 243 11.01 -17.85 12.60
N GLN A 244 11.79 -16.92 13.15
CA GLN A 244 11.37 -16.16 14.34
C GLN A 244 10.16 -15.26 14.08
N LEU A 245 10.06 -14.63 12.91
CA LEU A 245 8.89 -13.83 12.51
C LEU A 245 7.67 -14.68 12.21
N LYS A 246 7.86 -15.89 11.65
CA LYS A 246 6.82 -16.87 11.38
C LYS A 246 6.23 -17.41 12.69
N LEU A 247 7.09 -17.73 13.67
CA LEU A 247 6.69 -18.08 15.04
C LEU A 247 5.95 -16.92 15.73
N LYS A 248 6.42 -15.66 15.59
CA LYS A 248 5.72 -14.48 16.15
C LYS A 248 4.41 -14.12 15.43
N ARG A 249 4.20 -14.58 14.19
CA ARG A 249 3.00 -14.31 13.37
C ARG A 249 1.96 -15.41 13.44
N GLN A 250 2.24 -16.52 14.11
CA GLN A 250 1.19 -17.43 14.56
C GLN A 250 0.39 -16.67 15.63
N GLN A 251 -0.59 -15.90 15.19
CA GLN A 251 -1.53 -15.21 16.06
C GLN A 251 -2.31 -16.28 16.81
N HIS A 252 -1.90 -16.53 18.05
CA HIS A 252 -2.58 -17.42 18.96
C HIS A 252 -4.02 -16.94 19.13
N THR A 253 -4.97 -17.60 18.47
CA THR A 253 -6.35 -17.10 18.35
C THR A 253 -7.33 -18.23 18.54
N ILE A 254 -8.26 -18.04 19.48
CA ILE A 254 -9.42 -18.90 19.62
C ILE A 254 -10.58 -18.28 18.85
N LYS A 255 -11.30 -19.12 18.09
CA LYS A 255 -12.54 -18.73 17.40
C LYS A 255 -13.71 -19.49 18.01
N ARG A 256 -14.79 -18.78 18.30
CA ARG A 256 -16.05 -19.37 18.81
C ARG A 256 -17.22 -18.73 18.09
N LYS A 257 -18.24 -19.54 17.80
CA LYS A 257 -19.55 -19.03 17.37
C LYS A 257 -20.26 -18.50 18.60
N ILE A 258 -20.90 -17.35 18.47
CA ILE A 258 -21.61 -16.72 19.60
C ILE A 258 -23.09 -16.50 19.28
N HIS A 259 -23.91 -16.61 20.32
CA HIS A 259 -25.30 -16.17 20.26
C HIS A 259 -25.39 -14.63 20.20
N HIS A 260 -26.46 -14.11 19.59
CA HIS A 260 -26.60 -12.67 19.35
C HIS A 260 -26.74 -11.83 20.63
N GLN A 261 -27.12 -12.46 21.74
CA GLN A 261 -27.24 -11.83 23.05
C GLN A 261 -25.87 -11.58 23.73
N TRP A 262 -24.82 -12.28 23.31
CA TRP A 262 -23.47 -12.05 23.82
C TRP A 262 -22.88 -10.76 23.24
N THR A 263 -22.75 -9.74 24.08
CA THR A 263 -22.07 -8.49 23.72
C THR A 263 -20.58 -8.58 24.05
N ALA A 264 -19.77 -7.72 23.43
CA ALA A 264 -18.33 -7.67 23.71
C ALA A 264 -18.02 -7.35 25.19
N ALA A 265 -18.89 -6.61 25.88
CA ALA A 265 -18.73 -6.32 27.30
C ALA A 265 -18.95 -7.58 28.15
N LEU A 266 -20.07 -8.29 27.94
CA LEU A 266 -20.40 -9.53 28.66
C LEU A 266 -19.38 -10.64 28.42
N ILE A 267 -18.84 -10.73 27.20
CA ILE A 267 -17.77 -11.69 26.88
C ILE A 267 -16.52 -11.37 27.70
N LYS A 268 -16.14 -10.09 27.86
CA LYS A 268 -14.98 -9.71 28.68
C LYS A 268 -15.21 -10.06 30.14
N GLU A 269 -16.37 -9.71 30.69
CA GLU A 269 -16.73 -10.04 32.08
C GLU A 269 -16.69 -11.54 32.33
N TYR A 270 -17.23 -12.35 31.41
CA TYR A 270 -17.14 -13.80 31.50
C TYR A 270 -15.70 -14.29 31.50
N LEU A 271 -14.87 -13.85 30.54
CA LEU A 271 -13.47 -14.25 30.44
C LEU A 271 -12.65 -13.85 31.68
N ASP A 272 -12.95 -12.69 32.26
CA ASP A 272 -12.32 -12.21 33.49
C ASP A 272 -12.74 -13.08 34.69
N SER A 273 -14.00 -13.53 34.74
CA SER A 273 -14.52 -14.41 35.81
C SER A 273 -13.89 -15.80 35.83
N ILE A 274 -13.41 -16.29 34.68
CA ILE A 274 -12.67 -17.55 34.57
C ILE A 274 -11.15 -17.33 34.48
N HIS A 275 -10.70 -16.10 34.72
CA HIS A 275 -9.28 -15.70 34.73
C HIS A 275 -8.52 -15.99 33.44
N VAL A 276 -9.18 -15.92 32.28
CA VAL A 276 -8.54 -16.07 30.98
C VAL A 276 -7.74 -14.81 30.64
N LYS A 277 -6.42 -14.96 30.50
CA LYS A 277 -5.53 -13.88 30.05
C LYS A 277 -5.54 -13.79 28.53
N TYR A 278 -6.10 -12.71 27.99
CA TYR A 278 -6.10 -12.44 26.55
C TYR A 278 -5.44 -11.10 26.23
N SER A 279 -4.94 -10.97 25.01
CA SER A 279 -4.32 -9.75 24.48
C SER A 279 -5.37 -8.74 24.04
N ARG A 280 -6.32 -9.19 23.21
CA ARG A 280 -7.44 -8.36 22.74
C ARG A 280 -8.55 -9.22 22.13
N ILE A 281 -9.74 -8.63 22.06
CA ILE A 281 -10.91 -9.19 21.37
C ILE A 281 -11.26 -8.24 20.22
N PRO A 282 -10.98 -8.60 18.95
CA PRO A 282 -11.43 -7.82 17.81
C PRO A 282 -12.96 -7.75 17.71
N PRO A 283 -13.51 -6.80 16.93
CA PRO A 283 -14.96 -6.73 16.69
C PRO A 283 -15.52 -8.05 16.15
N VAL A 284 -16.68 -8.46 16.70
CA VAL A 284 -17.40 -9.66 16.27
C VAL A 284 -17.90 -9.45 14.84
N TYR A 285 -17.64 -10.42 13.97
CA TYR A 285 -18.13 -10.41 12.59
C TYR A 285 -18.79 -11.76 12.28
N ASN A 286 -19.97 -11.73 11.65
CA ASN A 286 -20.76 -12.93 11.31
C ASN A 286 -20.99 -13.88 12.50
N LYS A 287 -21.26 -13.34 13.69
CA LYS A 287 -21.45 -14.12 14.94
C LYS A 287 -20.23 -14.99 15.31
N ILE A 288 -19.03 -14.61 14.86
CA ILE A 288 -17.78 -15.27 15.22
C ILE A 288 -16.97 -14.34 16.11
N LEU A 289 -16.77 -14.79 17.36
CA LEU A 289 -15.84 -14.19 18.30
C LEU A 289 -14.42 -14.66 17.99
N ARG A 290 -13.47 -13.73 18.10
CA ARG A 290 -12.04 -14.02 18.02
C ARG A 290 -11.38 -13.50 19.29
N ILE A 291 -10.65 -14.36 19.99
CA ILE A 291 -9.89 -14.00 21.19
C ILE A 291 -8.43 -14.18 20.84
N MET A 292 -7.64 -13.10 20.92
CA MET A 292 -6.22 -13.13 20.58
C MET A 292 -5.37 -13.21 21.85
N PHE A 293 -4.31 -14.01 21.81
CA PHE A 293 -3.41 -14.28 22.92
C PHE A 293 -1.98 -13.84 22.58
N ASN A 294 -1.18 -13.53 23.60
CA ASN A 294 0.21 -13.10 23.45
C ASN A 294 1.18 -14.28 23.24
N ASN A 295 0.81 -15.48 23.70
CA ASN A 295 1.61 -16.70 23.60
C ASN A 295 0.70 -17.94 23.49
N GLN A 296 1.27 -19.08 23.07
CA GLN A 296 0.54 -20.33 22.88
C GLN A 296 0.01 -20.93 24.18
N HIS A 297 0.76 -20.80 25.28
CA HIS A 297 0.39 -21.39 26.57
C HIS A 297 -0.93 -20.82 27.10
N ASP A 298 -1.09 -19.49 27.07
CA ASP A 298 -2.36 -18.83 27.45
C ASP A 298 -3.50 -19.24 26.53
N GLN A 299 -3.22 -19.46 25.23
CA GLN A 299 -4.21 -19.95 24.28
C GLN A 299 -4.66 -21.38 24.61
N ASP A 300 -3.74 -22.28 24.95
CA ASP A 300 -4.06 -23.68 25.23
C ASP A 300 -4.92 -23.79 26.51
N ILE A 301 -4.51 -23.10 27.58
CA ILE A 301 -5.30 -23.01 28.82
C ILE A 301 -6.69 -22.45 28.53
N ALA A 302 -6.75 -21.36 27.77
CA ALA A 302 -8.03 -20.76 27.41
C ALA A 302 -8.86 -21.66 26.50
N ALA A 303 -8.26 -22.48 25.65
CA ALA A 303 -8.97 -23.41 24.77
C ALA A 303 -9.61 -24.57 25.55
N GLU A 304 -8.96 -25.02 26.62
CA GLU A 304 -9.49 -26.02 27.56
C GLU A 304 -10.64 -25.45 28.39
N GLN A 305 -10.52 -24.21 28.87
CA GLN A 305 -11.55 -23.56 29.70
C GLN A 305 -12.75 -23.06 28.88
N ILE A 306 -12.51 -22.53 27.68
CA ILE A 306 -13.52 -21.98 26.80
C ILE A 306 -13.98 -23.08 25.84
N GLY A 307 -14.97 -23.86 26.28
CA GLY A 307 -15.61 -24.88 25.45
C GLY A 307 -16.09 -24.35 24.10
N ILE A 308 -16.30 -25.25 23.12
CA ILE A 308 -16.70 -24.87 21.75
C ILE A 308 -18.02 -24.09 21.72
N ASP A 309 -18.96 -24.45 22.59
CA ASP A 309 -20.32 -23.92 22.63
C ASP A 309 -20.60 -23.02 23.84
N ILE A 310 -19.55 -22.56 24.54
CA ILE A 310 -19.68 -21.77 25.77
C ILE A 310 -20.40 -20.43 25.58
N PHE A 311 -20.48 -19.93 24.34
CA PHE A 311 -21.19 -18.68 24.02
C PHE A 311 -22.55 -18.94 23.34
N ASN A 312 -23.21 -20.05 23.66
CA ASN A 312 -24.56 -20.33 23.22
C ASN A 312 -25.62 -19.59 24.06
N GLU A 313 -26.89 -19.78 23.72
CA GLU A 313 -28.03 -19.15 24.40
C GLU A 313 -28.24 -19.69 25.82
N ASN A 314 -28.13 -21.01 26.02
CA ASN A 314 -28.34 -21.63 27.33
C ASN A 314 -27.35 -21.10 28.37
N HIS A 315 -26.07 -21.07 28.01
CA HIS A 315 -25.02 -20.59 28.91
C HIS A 315 -25.08 -19.07 29.12
N TYR A 316 -25.60 -18.30 28.15
CA TYR A 316 -25.91 -16.89 28.36
C TYR A 316 -26.92 -16.70 29.50
N GLN A 317 -28.02 -17.47 29.49
CA GLN A 317 -29.05 -17.38 30.53
C GLN A 317 -28.49 -17.76 31.90
N GLU A 318 -27.69 -18.83 31.97
CA GLU A 318 -27.01 -19.23 33.21
C GLU A 318 -26.08 -18.14 33.75
N PHE A 319 -25.26 -17.53 32.87
CA PHE A 319 -24.33 -16.46 33.27
C PHE A 319 -25.05 -15.21 33.77
N VAL A 320 -26.08 -14.75 33.06
CA VAL A 320 -26.84 -13.55 33.45
C VAL A 320 -27.63 -13.78 34.73
N ASN A 321 -28.21 -14.98 34.92
CA ASN A 321 -28.96 -15.29 36.14
C ASN A 321 -28.06 -15.41 37.38
N LYS A 322 -26.80 -15.81 37.21
CA LYS A 322 -25.82 -15.88 38.30
C LYS A 322 -25.29 -14.50 38.74
N ASN A 323 -25.35 -13.51 37.86
CA ASN A 323 -24.85 -12.16 38.08
C ASN A 323 -25.96 -11.13 38.37
N ARG A 324 -27.20 -11.59 38.61
CA ARG A 324 -28.33 -10.79 39.11
C ARG A 324 -28.50 -11.02 40.60
#